data_AF-A0A498DFM3-F1
#
_entry.id   AF-A0A498DFM3-F1
#
_cell.length_a   1.000
_cell.length_b   1.000
_cell.length_c   1.000
_cell.angle_alpha   90.00
_cell.angle_beta   90.00
_cell.angle_gamma   90.00
#
_symmetry.space_group_name_H-M   'P 1'
#
loop_
_entity.id
_entity.type
_entity.pdbx_description
1 polymer ?
#
loop_
_entity_poly.entity_id
_entity_poly.type
_entity_poly.pdbx_seq_one_letter_code
_entity_poly.pdbx_strand_id
1 'polypeptide(L)'
;MMEFSPDQVDVVIDLDQQRLSLPKFNKSYLISSGKNGIGETENSGKTPRGWHRIAEKFGANMPQNTVFKARQATGEIYSPALATQYPERDWILSRILWLAGLEAGFNQGKGCDTYQRYIYIHGTPDTEPMGIPISHGCIRMRNTDVMELFELIPVDAIVYLKSAQI
;
A
#
# COMPACT_ATOMS: atom_id res chain seq x y z
N MET A 1 4.06 13.85 -21.83
CA MET A 1 3.93 12.64 -21.00
C MET A 1 5.16 12.56 -20.13
N MET A 2 5.03 12.32 -18.82
CA MET A 2 6.20 11.98 -18.02
C MET A 2 6.71 10.63 -18.52
N GLU A 3 7.93 10.59 -19.04
CA GLU A 3 8.61 9.34 -19.37
C GLU A 3 9.31 8.86 -18.10
N PHE A 4 8.69 7.91 -17.41
CA PHE A 4 9.31 7.25 -16.26
C PHE A 4 10.23 6.13 -16.76
N SER A 5 11.51 6.22 -16.45
CA SER A 5 12.51 5.19 -16.75
C SER A 5 12.55 4.13 -15.64
N PRO A 6 12.86 2.85 -15.96
CA PRO A 6 13.16 1.83 -14.95
C PRO A 6 14.20 2.26 -13.90
N ASP A 7 15.14 3.13 -14.26
CA ASP A 7 16.18 3.64 -13.36
C ASP A 7 15.65 4.62 -12.29
N GLN A 8 14.44 5.15 -12.50
CA GLN A 8 13.79 6.09 -11.59
C GLN A 8 12.90 5.40 -10.56
N VAL A 9 12.68 4.08 -10.66
CA VAL A 9 11.79 3.36 -9.76
C VAL A 9 12.46 3.14 -8.40
N ASP A 10 11.85 3.67 -7.34
CA ASP A 10 12.27 3.42 -5.96
C ASP A 10 11.64 2.15 -5.41
N VAL A 11 10.38 1.89 -5.79
CA VAL A 11 9.58 0.76 -5.31
C VAL A 11 8.90 0.06 -6.49
N VAL A 12 9.13 -1.24 -6.64
CA VAL A 12 8.40 -2.08 -7.59
C VAL A 12 7.44 -2.95 -6.82
N ILE A 13 6.16 -2.96 -7.22
CA ILE A 13 5.15 -3.88 -6.68
C ILE A 13 4.71 -4.81 -7.81
N ASP A 14 5.05 -6.08 -7.66
CA ASP A 14 4.62 -7.15 -8.55
C ASP A 14 3.31 -7.76 -8.00
N LEU A 15 2.20 -7.44 -8.66
CA LEU A 15 0.87 -7.88 -8.26
C LEU A 15 0.61 -9.35 -8.61
N ASP A 16 1.38 -9.98 -9.51
CA ASP A 16 1.21 -11.40 -9.78
C ASP A 16 1.98 -12.23 -8.74
N GLN A 17 3.16 -11.76 -8.36
CA GLN A 17 4.01 -12.42 -7.37
C GLN A 17 3.70 -12.00 -5.93
N GLN A 18 2.79 -11.05 -5.73
CA GLN A 18 2.46 -10.46 -4.42
C GLN A 18 3.72 -10.05 -3.65
N ARG A 19 4.57 -9.27 -4.34
CA ARG A 19 5.90 -8.90 -3.84
C ARG A 19 6.19 -7.43 -4.06
N LEU A 20 6.69 -6.77 -3.01
CA LEU A 20 7.26 -5.43 -3.08
C LEU A 20 8.78 -5.55 -3.06
N SER A 21 9.47 -4.84 -3.95
CA SER A 21 10.91 -4.83 -4.07
C SER A 21 11.45 -3.42 -4.08
N LEU A 22 12.61 -3.25 -3.44
CA LEU A 22 13.36 -2.00 -3.36
C LEU A 22 14.71 -2.19 -4.08
N PRO A 23 14.81 -1.93 -5.40
CA PRO A 23 15.98 -2.29 -6.19
C PRO A 23 17.27 -1.64 -5.67
N LYS A 24 17.21 -0.36 -5.27
CA LYS A 24 18.36 0.40 -4.74
C LYS A 24 18.89 -0.14 -3.41
N PHE A 25 18.08 -0.91 -2.69
CA PHE A 25 18.42 -1.46 -1.38
C PHE A 25 18.60 -2.99 -1.39
N ASN A 26 18.37 -3.65 -2.55
CA ASN A 26 18.34 -5.10 -2.68
C ASN A 26 17.45 -5.79 -1.62
N LYS A 27 16.26 -5.21 -1.37
CA LYS A 27 15.27 -5.73 -0.41
C LYS A 27 13.99 -6.16 -1.10
N SER A 28 13.33 -7.17 -0.54
CA SER A 28 12.05 -7.66 -1.04
C SER A 28 11.18 -8.20 0.09
N TYR A 29 9.88 -7.94 -0.02
CA TYR A 29 8.88 -8.25 0.99
C TYR A 29 7.65 -8.89 0.35
N LEU A 30 7.00 -9.80 1.07
CA LEU A 30 5.68 -10.26 0.69
C LEU A 30 4.65 -9.18 0.97
N ILE A 31 3.64 -9.10 0.11
CA ILE A 31 2.50 -8.20 0.29
C ILE A 31 1.18 -8.96 0.17
N SER A 32 0.08 -8.27 0.46
CA SER A 32 -1.26 -8.70 0.06
C SER A 32 -2.03 -7.54 -0.57
N SER A 33 -2.40 -7.71 -1.83
CA SER A 33 -3.17 -6.74 -2.63
C SER A 33 -4.67 -7.08 -2.67
N GLY A 34 -5.46 -6.36 -3.48
CA GLY A 34 -6.92 -6.42 -3.50
C GLY A 34 -7.49 -7.76 -3.93
N LYS A 35 -8.40 -8.32 -3.12
CA LYS A 35 -9.10 -9.59 -3.40
C LYS A 35 -9.96 -9.58 -4.67
N ASN A 36 -10.43 -8.40 -5.07
CA ASN A 36 -11.22 -8.22 -6.29
C ASN A 36 -10.34 -8.20 -7.56
N GLY A 37 -9.04 -8.38 -7.42
CA GLY A 37 -8.06 -8.38 -8.49
C GLY A 37 -7.54 -6.99 -8.81
N ILE A 38 -7.16 -6.81 -10.07
CA ILE A 38 -6.41 -5.66 -10.55
C ILE A 38 -7.33 -4.74 -11.37
N GLY A 39 -7.19 -3.43 -11.18
CA GLY A 39 -7.93 -2.43 -11.94
C GLY A 39 -8.03 -1.06 -11.26
N GLU A 40 -8.26 -0.05 -12.09
CA GLU A 40 -8.11 1.33 -11.73
C GLU A 40 -9.46 2.02 -11.43
N THR A 41 -10.57 1.39 -11.82
CA THR A 41 -11.93 1.92 -11.63
C THR A 41 -12.24 2.18 -10.16
N GLU A 42 -12.78 3.37 -9.87
CA GLU A 42 -13.27 3.77 -8.57
C GLU A 42 -14.31 2.79 -8.00
N ASN A 43 -14.33 2.61 -6.67
CA ASN A 43 -15.24 1.71 -5.95
C ASN A 43 -15.18 0.22 -6.36
N SER A 44 -14.18 -0.20 -7.14
CA SER A 44 -14.05 -1.60 -7.57
C SER A 44 -13.46 -2.55 -6.50
N GLY A 45 -12.80 -2.00 -5.47
CA GLY A 45 -12.01 -2.78 -4.50
C GLY A 45 -10.76 -3.46 -5.10
N LYS A 46 -10.41 -3.13 -6.35
CA LYS A 46 -9.24 -3.65 -7.06
C LYS A 46 -7.98 -2.81 -6.76
N THR A 47 -6.80 -3.41 -6.87
CA THR A 47 -5.53 -2.66 -6.76
C THR A 47 -5.18 -2.06 -8.13
N PRO A 48 -4.89 -0.74 -8.23
CA PRO A 48 -4.54 -0.11 -9.51
C PRO A 48 -3.13 -0.51 -9.99
N ARG A 49 -2.88 -0.40 -11.29
CA ARG A 49 -1.54 -0.56 -11.88
C ARG A 49 -0.93 0.78 -12.27
N GLY A 50 0.32 0.70 -12.71
CA GLY A 50 1.02 1.76 -13.38
C GLY A 50 1.89 2.59 -12.45
N TRP A 51 2.20 3.80 -12.91
CA TRP A 51 3.08 4.74 -12.25
C TRP A 51 2.37 5.51 -11.16
N HIS A 52 3.00 5.53 -10.00
CA HIS A 52 2.55 6.22 -8.80
C HIS A 52 3.71 6.93 -8.14
N ARG A 53 3.39 7.81 -7.19
CA ARG A 53 4.33 8.34 -6.20
C ARG A 53 3.82 8.12 -4.79
N ILE A 54 4.74 8.11 -3.82
CA ILE A 54 4.38 8.28 -2.41
C ILE A 54 3.96 9.74 -2.19
N ALA A 55 2.66 10.00 -2.10
CA ALA A 55 2.13 11.35 -1.94
C ALA A 55 2.26 11.86 -0.51
N GLU A 56 1.95 11.00 0.46
CA GLU A 56 1.97 11.33 1.88
C GLU A 56 2.38 10.11 2.72
N LYS A 57 2.84 10.39 3.94
CA LYS A 57 3.32 9.39 4.88
C LYS A 57 2.77 9.68 6.27
N PHE A 58 2.22 8.67 6.95
CA PHE A 58 1.66 8.79 8.30
C PHE A 58 2.22 7.76 9.26
N GLY A 59 2.32 8.15 10.53
CA GLY A 59 2.78 7.29 11.62
C GLY A 59 4.26 7.43 11.98
N ALA A 60 4.96 8.45 11.47
CA ALA A 60 6.31 8.77 11.94
C ALA A 60 6.33 8.91 13.48
N ASN A 61 7.34 8.33 14.13
CA ASN A 61 7.52 8.30 15.59
C ASN A 61 6.39 7.63 16.40
N MET A 62 5.39 7.03 15.74
CA MET A 62 4.34 6.28 16.43
C MET A 62 4.82 4.86 16.76
N PRO A 63 4.40 4.27 17.88
CA PRO A 63 4.71 2.88 18.22
C PRO A 63 4.28 1.91 17.12
N GLN A 64 4.99 0.78 17.03
CA GLN A 64 4.52 -0.36 16.25
C GLN A 64 3.11 -0.74 16.70
N ASN A 65 2.29 -1.22 15.76
CA ASN A 65 0.90 -1.61 15.97
C ASN A 65 -0.05 -0.45 16.29
N THR A 66 0.39 0.81 16.17
CA THR A 66 -0.54 1.97 16.24
C THR A 66 -1.67 1.80 15.24
N VAL A 67 -2.91 1.94 15.70
CA VAL A 67 -4.10 1.81 14.85
C VAL A 67 -4.44 3.15 14.22
N PHE A 68 -4.72 3.14 12.92
CA PHE A 68 -5.13 4.32 12.16
C PHE A 68 -6.58 4.21 11.70
N LYS A 69 -7.29 5.34 11.72
CA LYS A 69 -8.58 5.52 11.05
C LYS A 69 -8.54 6.84 10.29
N ALA A 70 -8.90 6.82 9.02
CA ALA A 70 -8.86 8.02 8.17
C ALA A 70 -7.48 8.73 8.21
N ARG A 71 -6.38 7.95 8.25
CA ARG A 71 -4.98 8.39 8.37
C ARG A 71 -4.60 9.10 9.67
N GLN A 72 -5.48 9.08 10.67
CA GLN A 72 -5.21 9.62 12.00
C GLN A 72 -4.99 8.47 12.98
N ALA A 73 -3.97 8.60 13.84
CA ALA A 73 -3.76 7.65 14.93
C ALA A 73 -4.95 7.71 15.90
N THR A 74 -5.50 6.56 16.28
CA THR A 74 -6.67 6.51 17.16
C THR A 74 -6.31 6.58 18.64
N GLY A 75 -5.02 6.44 18.97
CA GLY A 75 -4.53 6.23 20.33
C GLY A 75 -4.54 4.75 20.77
N GLU A 76 -5.13 3.86 19.96
CA GLU A 76 -5.10 2.42 20.21
C GLU A 76 -3.80 1.79 19.68
N ILE A 77 -3.29 0.80 20.40
CA ILE A 77 -2.27 -0.14 19.92
C ILE A 77 -2.95 -1.48 19.67
N TYR A 78 -2.82 -2.01 18.47
CA TYR A 78 -3.40 -3.29 18.07
C TYR A 78 -2.91 -4.42 18.98
N SER A 79 -3.84 -5.29 19.37
CA SER A 79 -3.59 -6.51 20.10
C SER A 79 -4.61 -7.59 19.69
N PRO A 80 -4.32 -8.88 19.92
CA PRO A 80 -5.30 -9.95 19.66
C PRO A 80 -6.63 -9.75 20.40
N ALA A 81 -6.60 -9.24 21.63
CA ALA A 81 -7.82 -8.94 22.39
C ALA A 81 -8.69 -7.88 21.68
N LEU A 82 -8.06 -6.83 21.14
CA LEU A 82 -8.75 -5.80 20.37
C LEU A 82 -9.32 -6.35 19.06
N ALA A 83 -8.60 -7.27 18.40
CA ALA A 83 -9.09 -7.97 17.22
C ALA A 83 -10.32 -8.82 17.53
N THR A 84 -10.34 -9.55 18.65
CA THR A 84 -11.52 -10.32 19.09
C THR A 84 -12.70 -9.41 19.41
N GLN A 85 -12.46 -8.23 19.97
CA GLN A 85 -13.51 -7.26 20.27
C GLN A 85 -14.12 -6.64 18.99
N TYR A 86 -13.32 -6.47 17.94
CA TYR A 86 -13.73 -5.86 16.68
C TYR A 86 -13.35 -6.74 15.47
N PRO A 87 -13.99 -7.90 15.30
CA PRO A 87 -13.57 -8.92 14.33
C PRO A 87 -13.70 -8.45 12.87
N GLU A 88 -14.65 -7.56 12.58
CA GLU A 88 -14.93 -7.06 11.22
C GLU A 88 -14.18 -5.75 10.88
N ARG A 89 -13.32 -5.26 11.80
CA ARG A 89 -12.59 -4.00 11.58
C ARG A 89 -11.43 -4.22 10.61
N ASP A 90 -11.37 -3.42 9.55
CA ASP A 90 -10.19 -3.37 8.69
C ASP A 90 -9.06 -2.64 9.43
N TRP A 91 -7.96 -3.36 9.68
CA TRP A 91 -6.85 -2.88 10.49
C TRP A 91 -5.77 -2.24 9.61
N ILE A 92 -5.62 -0.92 9.75
CA ILE A 92 -4.51 -0.15 9.20
C ILE A 92 -3.56 0.17 10.34
N LEU A 93 -2.36 -0.39 10.31
CA LEU A 93 -1.43 -0.39 11.44
C LEU A 93 -0.08 0.24 11.10
N SER A 94 0.59 0.71 12.16
CA SER A 94 2.00 1.13 12.22
C SER A 94 2.38 2.30 11.32
N ARG A 95 2.32 2.15 10.00
CA ARG A 95 2.69 3.17 9.01
C ARG A 95 1.72 3.14 7.83
N ILE A 96 1.53 4.30 7.21
CA ILE A 96 0.79 4.46 5.97
C ILE A 96 1.67 5.22 5.00
N LEU A 97 1.83 4.69 3.78
CA LEU A 97 2.34 5.41 2.64
C LEU A 97 1.20 5.52 1.62
N TRP A 98 0.73 6.75 1.35
CA TRP A 98 -0.41 6.99 0.47
C TRP A 98 0.06 7.17 -0.96
N LEU A 99 -0.50 6.38 -1.88
CA LEU A 99 -0.18 6.43 -3.30
C LEU A 99 -1.02 7.48 -4.04
N ALA A 100 -0.38 8.21 -4.95
CA ALA A 100 -1.07 8.99 -5.98
C ALA A 100 -0.65 8.48 -7.37
N GLY A 101 -1.63 8.27 -8.25
CA GLY A 101 -1.38 7.89 -9.64
C GLY A 101 -0.78 9.03 -10.45
N LEU A 102 0.00 8.68 -11.46
CA LEU A 102 0.73 9.61 -12.33
C LEU A 102 0.30 9.53 -13.80
N GLU A 103 -0.70 8.70 -14.12
CA GLU A 103 -1.17 8.44 -15.48
C GLU A 103 -2.62 8.90 -15.67
N ALA A 104 -2.77 10.06 -16.29
CA ALA A 104 -4.06 10.69 -16.55
C ALA A 104 -5.01 9.78 -17.32
N GLY A 105 -6.22 9.61 -16.80
CA GLY A 105 -7.26 8.75 -17.38
C GLY A 105 -7.05 7.25 -17.14
N PHE A 106 -5.91 6.86 -16.54
CA PHE A 106 -5.64 5.47 -16.19
C PHE A 106 -5.72 5.25 -14.69
N ASN A 107 -4.85 5.86 -13.89
CA ASN A 107 -4.84 5.78 -12.42
C ASN A 107 -4.88 7.16 -11.74
N GLN A 108 -5.07 8.23 -12.53
CA GLN A 108 -5.18 9.62 -12.12
C GLN A 108 -6.39 10.28 -12.80
N GLY A 109 -7.23 10.97 -12.02
CA GLY A 109 -8.41 11.68 -12.53
C GLY A 109 -9.74 10.93 -12.36
N LYS A 110 -10.82 11.53 -12.88
CA LYS A 110 -12.21 11.15 -12.56
C LYS A 110 -12.47 9.66 -12.81
N GLY A 111 -12.96 8.96 -11.79
CA GLY A 111 -13.37 7.56 -11.89
C GLY A 111 -12.22 6.55 -11.83
N CYS A 112 -10.96 6.99 -11.75
CA CYS A 112 -9.81 6.09 -11.60
C CYS A 112 -8.70 6.59 -10.65
N ASP A 113 -8.91 7.73 -9.99
CA ASP A 113 -7.87 8.39 -9.20
C ASP A 113 -7.43 7.58 -7.98
N THR A 114 -6.19 7.10 -8.00
CA THR A 114 -5.64 6.25 -6.94
C THR A 114 -5.61 6.94 -5.58
N TYR A 115 -5.35 8.26 -5.56
CA TYR A 115 -5.28 9.02 -4.33
C TYR A 115 -6.67 9.15 -3.71
N GLN A 116 -7.68 9.54 -4.49
CA GLN A 116 -9.07 9.65 -4.04
C GLN A 116 -9.66 8.29 -3.62
N ARG A 117 -9.16 7.20 -4.21
CA ARG A 117 -9.51 5.81 -3.86
C ARG A 117 -8.83 5.30 -2.58
N TYR A 118 -8.01 6.13 -1.90
CA TYR A 118 -7.37 5.78 -0.63
C TYR A 118 -6.47 4.55 -0.69
N ILE A 119 -5.74 4.37 -1.79
CA ILE A 119 -4.83 3.22 -1.93
C ILE A 119 -3.54 3.49 -1.14
N TYR A 120 -3.26 2.62 -0.17
CA TYR A 120 -2.12 2.73 0.73
C TYR A 120 -1.19 1.53 0.62
N ILE A 121 0.08 1.74 0.97
CA ILE A 121 0.93 0.69 1.54
C ILE A 121 0.87 0.84 3.06
N HIS A 122 0.45 -0.21 3.78
CA HIS A 122 0.28 -0.11 5.23
C HIS A 122 0.56 -1.42 5.98
N GLY A 123 0.78 -1.30 7.29
CA GLY A 123 0.94 -2.43 8.20
C GLY A 123 -0.40 -3.11 8.50
N THR A 124 -0.37 -4.41 8.77
CA THR A 124 -1.57 -5.21 9.05
C THR A 124 -1.28 -6.26 10.13
N PRO A 125 -2.29 -6.86 10.80
CA PRO A 125 -2.08 -7.92 11.77
C PRO A 125 -1.30 -9.13 11.21
N ASP A 126 -0.59 -9.85 12.09
CA ASP A 126 0.15 -11.06 11.70
C ASP A 126 -0.77 -12.21 11.26
N THR A 127 -2.05 -12.16 11.65
CA THR A 127 -3.10 -13.10 11.25
C THR A 127 -3.52 -12.95 9.79
N GLU A 128 -3.28 -11.79 9.17
CA GLU A 128 -3.60 -11.59 7.75
C GLU A 128 -2.56 -12.33 6.87
N PRO A 129 -2.99 -13.00 5.80
CA PRO A 129 -2.09 -13.76 4.93
C PRO A 129 -1.26 -12.84 4.03
N MET A 130 -0.01 -13.22 3.78
CA MET A 130 0.91 -12.53 2.86
C MET A 130 1.21 -13.44 1.66
N GLY A 131 1.47 -12.85 0.49
CA GLY A 131 1.71 -13.59 -0.75
C GLY A 131 0.43 -13.98 -1.50
N ILE A 132 -0.75 -13.58 -1.01
CA ILE A 132 -2.05 -13.77 -1.68
C ILE A 132 -2.88 -12.48 -1.65
N PRO A 133 -3.66 -12.16 -2.69
CA PRO A 133 -4.48 -10.95 -2.73
C PRO A 133 -5.75 -11.11 -1.89
N ILE A 134 -5.81 -10.50 -0.70
CA ILE A 134 -6.99 -10.57 0.17
C ILE A 134 -7.45 -9.21 0.73
N SER A 135 -6.78 -8.12 0.38
CA SER A 135 -7.11 -6.77 0.85
C SER A 135 -8.36 -6.18 0.15
N HIS A 136 -8.73 -4.96 0.55
CA HIS A 136 -9.80 -4.16 -0.09
C HIS A 136 -9.30 -3.22 -1.20
N GLY A 137 -8.08 -3.46 -1.72
CA GLY A 137 -7.46 -2.67 -2.79
C GLY A 137 -6.11 -2.07 -2.39
N CYS A 138 -5.87 -1.90 -1.09
CA CYS A 138 -4.58 -1.48 -0.54
C CYS A 138 -3.50 -2.57 -0.65
N ILE A 139 -2.26 -2.19 -0.37
CA ILE A 139 -1.09 -3.05 -0.31
C ILE A 139 -0.77 -3.27 1.17
N ARG A 140 -1.09 -4.45 1.69
CA ARG A 140 -0.80 -4.84 3.07
C ARG A 140 0.62 -5.39 3.18
N MET A 141 1.29 -5.06 4.29
CA MET A 141 2.62 -5.54 4.67
C MET A 141 2.65 -5.93 6.15
N ARG A 142 3.65 -6.72 6.55
CA ARG A 142 3.95 -6.90 7.98
C ARG A 142 4.36 -5.58 8.61
N ASN A 143 4.06 -5.42 9.91
CA ASN A 143 4.32 -4.16 10.63
C ASN A 143 5.80 -3.78 10.62
N THR A 144 6.69 -4.75 10.82
CA THR A 144 8.14 -4.54 10.75
C THR A 144 8.59 -4.07 9.38
N ASP A 145 8.04 -4.68 8.33
CA ASP A 145 8.45 -4.45 6.95
C ASP A 145 7.97 -3.07 6.46
N VAL A 146 6.73 -2.68 6.77
CA VAL A 146 6.24 -1.35 6.42
C VAL A 146 6.97 -0.25 7.21
N MET A 147 7.40 -0.53 8.44
CA MET A 147 8.21 0.41 9.22
C MET A 147 9.58 0.61 8.60
N GLU A 148 10.25 -0.46 8.17
CA GLU A 148 11.51 -0.35 7.42
C GLU A 148 11.31 0.39 6.10
N LEU A 149 10.28 0.03 5.31
CA LEU A 149 9.92 0.71 4.07
C LEU A 149 9.70 2.21 4.31
N PHE A 150 9.02 2.57 5.40
CA PHE A 150 8.77 3.95 5.75
C PHE A 150 10.05 4.73 6.02
N GLU A 151 11.07 4.14 6.64
CA GLU A 151 12.35 4.85 6.84
C GLU A 151 13.16 4.98 5.54
N LEU A 152 13.11 3.97 4.67
CA LEU A 152 13.90 3.93 3.44
C LEU A 152 13.33 4.79 2.30
N ILE A 153 12.01 4.94 2.22
CA ILE A 153 11.34 5.52 1.06
C ILE A 153 10.79 6.92 1.37
N PRO A 154 11.28 7.99 0.70
CA PRO A 154 10.80 9.34 0.93
C PRO A 154 9.44 9.61 0.29
N VAL A 155 8.83 10.75 0.65
CA VAL A 155 7.75 11.34 -0.15
C VAL A 155 8.27 11.65 -1.56
N ASP A 156 7.40 11.58 -2.55
CA ASP A 156 7.66 11.70 -3.99
C ASP A 156 8.51 10.58 -4.61
N ALA A 157 8.88 9.56 -3.84
CA ALA A 157 9.49 8.35 -4.37
C ALA A 157 8.56 7.69 -5.40
N ILE A 158 9.14 7.21 -6.50
CA ILE A 158 8.41 6.64 -7.62
C ILE A 158 8.12 5.16 -7.35
N VAL A 159 6.84 4.80 -7.51
CA VAL A 159 6.34 3.45 -7.31
C VAL A 159 5.75 2.94 -8.63
N TYR A 160 6.13 1.74 -9.04
CA TYR A 160 5.56 1.09 -10.21
C TYR A 160 4.82 -0.20 -9.81
N LEU A 161 3.51 -0.23 -10.04
CA LEU A 161 2.65 -1.38 -9.79
C LEU A 161 2.47 -2.13 -11.11
N LYS A 162 3.11 -3.29 -11.24
CA LYS A 162 3.09 -4.10 -12.47
C LYS A 162 2.27 -5.37 -12.31
N SER A 163 1.73 -5.83 -13.43
CA SER A 163 1.17 -7.17 -13.62
C SER A 163 1.28 -7.55 -15.09
N ALA A 164 1.40 -8.85 -15.35
CA ALA A 164 1.29 -9.46 -16.68
C ALA A 164 -0.17 -9.57 -17.17
N GLN A 165 -1.14 -9.31 -16.28
CA GLN A 165 -2.56 -9.28 -16.64
C GLN A 165 -2.89 -7.97 -17.37
N ILE A 166 -3.46 -8.11 -18.56
CA ILE A 166 -3.79 -7.03 -19.52
C ILE A 166 -4.98 -6.21 -19.03
#